data_AF-A0A923HZ67-F1
#
_entry.id   AF-A0A923HZ67-F1
#
_cell.length_a   1.000
_cell.length_b   1.000
_cell.length_c   1.000
_cell.angle_alpha   90.00
_cell.angle_beta   90.00
_cell.angle_gamma   90.00
#
_symmetry.space_group_name_H-M   'P 1'
#
loop_
_entity.id
_entity.type
_entity.pdbx_description
1 polymer ?
#
loop_
_entity_poly.entity_id
_entity_poly.type
_entity_poly.pdbx_seq_one_letter_code
_entity_poly.pdbx_strand_id
1 'polypeptide(L)'
;MTNEELVQAYQSGDKEAMTTIIENNTGLVYFHAKRYHQLSEMAYLDFDDIVQNGYMGLMSAVEGFSPLQGFKFSTYASQSIKRNIYTGLLCSTPWENKRDPKSKLCQVISAYEVRPGTENAMYIDLIEDEDAENAFHNTMIEMDRIILRTDLFKVLNTVFELHENKRTFIILKYGLTGKPHTYNEIAGIYGLSIEAVRRNIVNGLREIKSSAIGIQLKEKYQVEYALNDRLERLTKVEYKDPAYYVDELEKLRALLGA
;
A
#
# COMPACT_ATOMS: atom_id res chain seq x y z
N MET A 1 -14.54 42.17 -22.43
CA MET A 1 -13.11 41.83 -22.26
C MET A 1 -12.84 40.57 -23.03
N THR A 2 -11.72 40.50 -23.72
CA THR A 2 -11.27 39.26 -24.39
C THR A 2 -10.81 38.24 -23.34
N ASN A 3 -10.75 36.95 -23.71
CA ASN A 3 -10.25 35.93 -22.79
C ASN A 3 -8.79 36.21 -22.41
N GLU A 4 -7.99 36.71 -23.37
CA GLU A 4 -6.60 37.06 -23.17
C GLU A 4 -6.42 38.20 -22.16
N GLU A 5 -7.25 39.24 -22.22
CA GLU A 5 -7.28 40.33 -21.23
C GLU A 5 -7.64 39.82 -19.83
N LEU A 6 -8.65 38.94 -19.72
CA LEU A 6 -9.06 38.37 -18.44
C LEU A 6 -7.96 37.51 -17.82
N VAL A 7 -7.22 36.75 -18.63
CA VAL A 7 -6.09 35.95 -18.13
C VAL A 7 -4.99 36.86 -17.59
N GLN A 8 -4.67 37.95 -18.28
CA GLN A 8 -3.70 38.94 -17.78
C GLN A 8 -4.17 39.60 -16.48
N ALA A 9 -5.46 39.93 -16.36
CA ALA A 9 -6.03 40.47 -15.13
C ALA A 9 -5.91 39.47 -13.96
N TYR A 10 -6.20 38.19 -14.21
CA TYR A 10 -6.03 37.13 -13.22
C TYR A 10 -4.57 36.99 -12.76
N GLN A 11 -3.62 36.97 -13.70
CA GLN A 11 -2.19 36.90 -13.40
C GLN A 11 -1.68 38.14 -12.63
N SER A 12 -2.37 39.27 -12.75
CA SER A 12 -2.08 40.49 -12.01
C SER A 12 -2.70 40.50 -10.59
N GLY A 13 -3.44 39.46 -10.22
CA GLY A 13 -4.00 39.26 -8.88
C GLY A 13 -5.52 39.39 -8.78
N ASP A 14 -6.23 39.66 -9.88
CA ASP A 14 -7.70 39.74 -9.88
C ASP A 14 -8.32 38.33 -9.90
N LYS A 15 -8.85 37.90 -8.77
CA LYS A 15 -9.47 36.57 -8.66
C LYS A 15 -10.83 36.48 -9.34
N GLU A 16 -11.57 37.58 -9.50
CA GLU A 16 -12.89 37.55 -10.13
C GLU A 16 -12.80 37.26 -11.63
N ALA A 17 -11.69 37.65 -12.25
CA ALA A 17 -11.40 37.34 -13.65
C ALA A 17 -11.43 35.82 -13.94
N MET A 18 -11.03 34.96 -12.99
CA MET A 18 -11.12 33.50 -13.17
C MET A 18 -12.56 33.03 -13.36
N THR A 19 -13.49 33.53 -12.55
CA THR A 19 -14.92 33.18 -12.64
C THR A 19 -15.47 33.55 -14.02
N THR A 20 -15.17 34.75 -14.50
CA THR A 20 -15.60 35.22 -15.82
C THR A 20 -14.97 34.39 -16.95
N ILE A 21 -13.71 33.97 -16.83
CA ILE A 21 -13.05 33.09 -17.82
C ILE A 21 -13.76 31.73 -17.87
N ILE A 22 -14.06 31.14 -16.71
CA ILE A 22 -14.75 29.85 -16.62
C ILE A 22 -16.11 29.94 -17.31
N GLU A 23 -16.93 30.94 -16.95
CA GLU A 23 -18.25 31.16 -17.54
C GLU A 23 -18.19 31.28 -19.07
N ASN A 24 -17.28 32.13 -19.59
CA ASN A 24 -17.12 32.37 -21.02
C ASN A 24 -16.65 31.13 -21.81
N ASN A 25 -15.91 30.21 -21.17
CA ASN A 25 -15.31 29.05 -21.82
C ASN A 25 -16.00 27.73 -21.48
N THR A 26 -17.14 27.77 -20.77
CA THR A 26 -18.00 26.61 -20.48
C THR A 26 -18.26 25.76 -21.73
N GLY A 27 -18.68 26.38 -22.84
CA GLY A 27 -18.95 25.66 -24.09
C GLY A 27 -17.74 24.91 -24.66
N LEU A 28 -16.52 25.44 -24.48
CA LEU A 28 -15.29 24.79 -24.94
C LEU A 28 -14.98 23.54 -24.11
N VAL A 29 -15.21 23.60 -22.79
CA VAL A 29 -15.05 22.46 -21.88
C VAL A 29 -16.03 21.36 -22.25
N TYR A 30 -17.32 21.67 -22.37
CA TYR A 30 -18.35 20.70 -22.76
C TYR A 30 -18.09 20.10 -24.15
N PHE A 31 -17.59 20.90 -25.10
CA PHE A 31 -17.23 20.42 -26.44
C PHE A 31 -16.16 19.32 -26.38
N HIS A 32 -15.10 19.52 -25.60
CA HIS A 32 -14.06 18.48 -25.45
C HIS A 32 -14.56 17.31 -24.61
N ALA A 33 -15.21 17.57 -23.47
CA ALA A 33 -15.75 16.54 -22.58
C ALA A 33 -16.66 15.55 -23.31
N LYS A 34 -17.55 16.03 -24.21
CA LYS A 34 -18.46 15.19 -24.99
C LYS A 34 -17.73 14.14 -25.84
N ARG A 35 -16.52 14.46 -26.34
CA ARG A 35 -15.71 13.50 -27.12
C ARG A 35 -15.13 12.39 -26.25
N TYR A 36 -14.87 12.67 -24.97
CA TYR A 36 -14.33 11.71 -24.02
C TYR A 36 -15.40 10.92 -23.27
N HIS A 37 -16.66 11.36 -23.30
CA HIS A 37 -17.78 10.64 -22.67
C HIS A 37 -17.92 9.20 -23.18
N GLN A 38 -17.67 8.94 -24.47
CA GLN A 38 -17.69 7.58 -25.02
C GLN A 38 -16.57 6.67 -24.47
N LEU A 39 -15.52 7.26 -23.89
CA LEU A 39 -14.40 6.54 -23.27
C LEU A 39 -14.62 6.35 -21.75
N SER A 40 -15.65 6.96 -21.17
CA SER A 40 -15.85 6.99 -19.72
C SER A 40 -16.44 5.69 -19.14
N GLU A 41 -17.09 4.88 -19.97
CA GLU A 41 -17.54 3.53 -19.60
C GLU A 41 -16.39 2.64 -19.09
N MET A 42 -15.16 2.90 -19.53
CA MET A 42 -13.97 2.15 -19.09
C MET A 42 -13.38 2.68 -17.77
N ALA A 43 -13.77 3.89 -17.33
CA ALA A 43 -13.11 4.64 -16.27
C ALA A 43 -13.99 4.88 -15.04
N TYR A 44 -15.20 4.33 -14.99
CA TYR A 44 -16.17 4.55 -13.90
C TYR A 44 -16.41 6.03 -13.56
N LEU A 45 -16.17 6.92 -14.54
CA LEU A 45 -16.43 8.35 -14.41
C LEU A 45 -17.74 8.66 -15.14
N ASP A 46 -18.59 9.47 -14.51
CA ASP A 46 -19.75 10.01 -15.17
C ASP A 46 -19.37 11.20 -16.08
N PHE A 47 -20.36 11.77 -16.77
CA PHE A 47 -20.10 12.90 -17.66
C PHE A 47 -19.68 14.15 -16.89
N ASP A 48 -20.22 14.36 -15.69
CA ASP A 48 -19.94 15.53 -14.88
C ASP A 48 -18.49 15.48 -14.35
N ASP A 49 -17.99 14.31 -13.97
CA ASP A 49 -16.60 14.07 -13.61
C ASP A 49 -15.64 14.46 -14.75
N ILE A 50 -15.97 14.10 -15.99
CA ILE A 50 -15.17 14.46 -17.16
C ILE A 50 -15.17 15.98 -17.34
N VAL A 51 -16.34 16.61 -17.21
CA VAL A 51 -16.48 18.07 -17.30
C VAL A 51 -15.65 18.76 -16.21
N GLN A 52 -15.66 18.25 -14.97
CA GLN A 52 -14.83 18.77 -13.88
C GLN A 52 -13.33 18.66 -14.16
N ASN A 53 -12.86 17.51 -14.66
CA ASN A 53 -11.47 17.39 -15.11
C ASN A 53 -11.14 18.38 -16.24
N GLY A 54 -12.10 18.66 -17.11
CA GLY A 54 -11.98 19.67 -18.14
C GLY A 54 -11.82 21.09 -17.56
N TYR A 55 -12.62 21.45 -16.56
CA TYR A 55 -12.49 22.72 -15.85
C TYR A 55 -11.14 22.86 -15.13
N MET A 56 -10.65 21.80 -14.48
CA MET A 56 -9.31 21.80 -13.88
C MET A 56 -8.21 22.06 -14.92
N GLY A 57 -8.37 21.50 -16.13
CA GLY A 57 -7.49 21.78 -17.25
C GLY A 57 -7.59 23.20 -17.80
N LEU A 58 -8.79 23.80 -17.80
CA LEU A 58 -8.97 25.20 -18.16
C LEU A 58 -8.30 26.13 -17.14
N MET A 59 -8.48 25.89 -15.84
CA MET A 59 -7.85 26.66 -14.78
C MET A 59 -6.31 26.60 -14.87
N SER A 60 -5.77 25.39 -15.08
CA SER A 60 -4.34 25.20 -15.34
C SER A 60 -3.85 25.96 -16.58
N ALA A 61 -4.70 26.11 -17.60
CA ALA A 61 -4.37 26.88 -18.79
C ALA A 61 -4.30 28.39 -18.51
N VAL A 62 -5.20 28.91 -17.66
CA VAL A 62 -5.19 30.32 -17.24
C VAL A 62 -3.89 30.66 -16.50
N GLU A 63 -3.46 29.77 -15.59
CA GLU A 63 -2.22 29.96 -14.84
C GLU A 63 -0.97 29.98 -15.73
N GLY A 64 -0.93 29.15 -16.78
CA GLY A 64 0.26 28.98 -17.64
C GLY A 64 0.27 29.74 -18.96
N PHE A 65 -0.81 30.43 -19.33
CA PHE A 65 -0.91 31.07 -20.65
C PHE A 65 -0.12 32.38 -20.73
N SER A 66 0.62 32.58 -21.83
CA SER A 66 1.32 33.83 -22.14
C SER A 66 0.89 34.37 -23.51
N PRO A 67 0.25 35.56 -23.57
CA PRO A 67 -0.14 36.19 -24.83
C PRO A 67 1.03 36.51 -25.77
N LEU A 68 2.25 36.63 -25.23
CA LEU A 68 3.46 36.94 -26.00
C LEU A 68 3.84 35.83 -27.00
N GLN A 69 3.30 34.62 -26.82
CA GLN A 69 3.55 33.49 -27.72
C GLN A 69 2.74 33.57 -29.03
N GLY A 70 1.78 34.51 -29.15
CA GLY A 70 1.05 34.77 -30.40
C GLY A 70 -0.07 33.79 -30.73
N PHE A 71 -0.39 32.85 -29.83
CA PHE A 71 -1.52 31.93 -29.99
C PHE A 71 -2.77 32.45 -29.25
N LYS A 72 -3.95 32.16 -29.80
CA LYS A 72 -5.22 32.44 -29.11
C LYS A 72 -5.36 31.58 -27.86
N PHE A 73 -5.95 32.14 -26.80
CA PHE A 73 -6.16 31.42 -25.54
C PHE A 73 -6.97 30.13 -25.75
N SER A 74 -8.04 30.16 -26.55
CA SER A 74 -8.87 28.97 -26.81
C SER A 74 -8.09 27.80 -27.40
N THR A 75 -7.06 28.06 -28.21
CA THR A 75 -6.18 27.02 -28.77
C THR A 75 -5.31 26.39 -27.69
N TYR A 76 -4.73 27.21 -26.82
CA TYR A 76 -3.91 26.76 -25.70
C TYR A 76 -4.75 25.98 -24.66
N ALA A 77 -5.87 26.57 -24.22
CA ALA A 77 -6.80 25.96 -23.28
C ALA A 77 -7.31 24.61 -23.76
N SER A 78 -7.60 24.46 -25.06
CA SER A 78 -8.03 23.19 -25.64
C SER A 78 -7.04 22.05 -25.39
N GLN A 79 -5.73 22.31 -25.40
CA GLN A 79 -4.74 21.25 -25.13
C GLN A 79 -4.69 20.88 -23.65
N SER A 80 -4.75 21.87 -22.76
CA SER A 80 -4.76 21.65 -21.31
C SER A 80 -6.02 20.93 -20.83
N ILE A 81 -7.19 21.27 -21.40
CA ILE A 81 -8.49 20.62 -21.15
C ILE A 81 -8.41 19.14 -21.53
N LYS A 82 -8.02 18.83 -22.78
CA LYS A 82 -7.89 17.45 -23.27
C LYS A 82 -6.93 16.62 -22.43
N ARG A 83 -5.78 17.20 -22.09
CA ARG A 83 -4.76 16.51 -21.28
C ARG A 83 -5.30 16.15 -19.90
N ASN A 84 -5.94 17.09 -19.21
CA ASN A 84 -6.49 16.84 -17.87
C ASN A 84 -7.63 15.82 -17.89
N ILE A 85 -8.55 15.92 -18.85
CA ILE A 85 -9.59 14.90 -19.04
C ILE A 85 -8.95 13.52 -19.24
N TYR A 86 -7.96 13.41 -20.13
CA TYR A 86 -7.28 12.15 -20.40
C TYR A 86 -6.53 11.60 -19.18
N THR A 87 -5.85 12.47 -18.42
CA THR A 87 -5.17 12.08 -17.17
C THR A 87 -6.18 11.60 -16.12
N GLY A 88 -7.32 12.30 -15.96
CA GLY A 88 -8.40 11.87 -15.08
C GLY A 88 -8.93 10.48 -15.44
N LEU A 89 -9.22 10.27 -16.73
CA LEU A 89 -9.65 8.96 -17.22
C LEU A 89 -8.63 7.86 -16.92
N LEU A 90 -7.34 8.10 -17.19
CA LEU A 90 -6.28 7.10 -16.92
C LEU A 90 -6.13 6.77 -15.43
N CYS A 91 -6.34 7.75 -14.54
CA CYS A 91 -6.28 7.52 -13.10
C CYS A 91 -7.49 6.74 -12.57
N SER A 92 -8.64 6.87 -13.23
CA SER A 92 -9.88 6.18 -12.84
C SER A 92 -10.09 4.85 -13.57
N THR A 93 -9.44 4.62 -14.71
CA THR A 93 -9.44 3.29 -15.35
C THR A 93 -8.83 2.26 -14.40
N PRO A 94 -9.48 1.09 -14.23
CA PRO A 94 -8.95 0.05 -13.37
C PRO A 94 -7.54 -0.34 -13.74
N TRP A 95 -6.83 -0.80 -12.72
CA TRP A 95 -5.44 -1.20 -12.86
C TRP A 95 -5.29 -2.43 -13.77
N GLU A 96 -4.22 -2.42 -14.55
CA GLU A 96 -3.69 -3.57 -15.30
C GLU A 96 -2.25 -3.81 -14.82
N ASN A 97 -1.87 -5.06 -14.60
CA ASN A 97 -0.50 -5.38 -14.24
C ASN A 97 0.41 -5.23 -15.45
N LYS A 98 1.12 -4.11 -15.54
CA LYS A 98 2.07 -3.84 -16.63
C LYS A 98 3.20 -4.87 -16.76
N ARG A 99 3.44 -5.69 -15.73
CA ARG A 99 4.48 -6.73 -15.73
C ARG A 99 3.98 -8.08 -16.24
N ASP A 100 2.67 -8.31 -16.30
CA ASP A 100 2.08 -9.56 -16.79
C ASP A 100 1.42 -9.32 -18.16
N PRO A 101 1.98 -9.86 -19.26
CA PRO A 101 1.42 -9.72 -20.60
C PRO A 101 0.01 -10.28 -20.79
N LYS A 102 -0.48 -11.13 -19.86
CA LYS A 102 -1.82 -11.70 -19.89
C LYS A 102 -2.81 -10.98 -18.98
N SER A 103 -2.34 -10.01 -18.19
CA SER A 103 -3.20 -9.23 -17.32
C SER A 103 -4.27 -8.54 -18.16
N LYS A 104 -5.53 -8.70 -17.78
CA LYS A 104 -6.64 -7.93 -18.34
C LYS A 104 -6.95 -6.80 -17.38
N LEU A 105 -7.53 -5.71 -17.90
CA LEU A 105 -8.13 -4.66 -17.09
C LEU A 105 -9.04 -5.27 -16.02
N CYS A 106 -8.78 -4.95 -14.76
CA CYS A 106 -9.61 -5.39 -13.65
C CYS A 106 -11.04 -4.86 -13.84
N GLN A 107 -12.05 -5.73 -13.74
CA GLN A 107 -13.43 -5.28 -13.61
C GLN A 107 -13.70 -5.04 -12.13
N VAL A 108 -14.05 -3.80 -11.77
CA VAL A 108 -14.51 -3.48 -10.43
C VAL A 108 -15.95 -3.97 -10.30
N ILE A 109 -16.18 -4.84 -9.31
CA ILE A 109 -17.48 -5.41 -8.96
C ILE A 109 -17.87 -4.84 -7.59
N SER A 110 -19.14 -4.50 -7.39
CA SER A 110 -19.57 -4.07 -6.06
C SER A 110 -19.57 -5.24 -5.09
N ALA A 111 -19.03 -5.04 -3.89
CA ALA A 111 -19.03 -6.06 -2.84
C ALA A 111 -20.46 -6.47 -2.42
N TYR A 112 -21.45 -5.59 -2.63
CA TYR A 112 -22.86 -5.85 -2.31
C TYR A 112 -23.64 -6.51 -3.45
N GLU A 113 -23.00 -6.84 -4.56
CA GLU A 113 -23.64 -7.63 -5.61
C GLU A 113 -23.76 -9.10 -5.19
N VAL A 114 -24.89 -9.73 -5.56
CA VAL A 114 -25.12 -11.16 -5.33
C VAL A 114 -24.23 -11.95 -6.27
N ARG A 115 -23.48 -12.92 -5.72
CA ARG A 115 -22.63 -13.78 -6.53
C ARG A 115 -23.49 -14.66 -7.46
N PRO A 116 -23.23 -14.65 -8.78
CA PRO A 116 -23.95 -15.50 -9.72
C PRO A 116 -23.91 -16.98 -9.31
N GLY A 117 -25.07 -17.64 -9.30
CA GLY A 117 -25.20 -19.05 -8.93
C GLY A 117 -25.32 -19.33 -7.43
N THR A 118 -25.44 -18.31 -6.59
CA THR A 118 -25.83 -18.44 -5.17
C THR A 118 -27.26 -17.96 -4.96
N GLU A 119 -27.93 -18.40 -3.90
CA GLU A 119 -29.31 -17.98 -3.63
C GLU A 119 -29.40 -16.50 -3.27
N ASN A 120 -28.56 -16.04 -2.33
CA ASN A 120 -28.54 -14.66 -1.84
C ASN A 120 -27.18 -14.21 -1.29
N ALA A 121 -26.09 -14.97 -1.52
CA ALA A 121 -24.79 -14.62 -0.97
C ALA A 121 -24.17 -13.46 -1.75
N MET A 122 -23.85 -12.37 -1.04
CA MET A 122 -23.14 -11.24 -1.62
C MET A 122 -21.64 -11.51 -1.68
N TYR A 123 -20.90 -10.80 -2.54
CA TYR A 123 -19.45 -10.91 -2.56
C TYR A 123 -18.81 -10.54 -1.21
N ILE A 124 -19.36 -9.55 -0.50
CA ILE A 124 -18.87 -9.12 0.81
C ILE A 124 -18.95 -10.23 1.87
N ASP A 125 -19.97 -11.08 1.79
CA ASP A 125 -20.15 -12.19 2.73
C ASP A 125 -19.12 -13.32 2.52
N LEU A 126 -18.49 -13.35 1.35
CA LEU A 126 -17.51 -14.36 0.95
C LEU A 126 -16.06 -13.92 1.19
N ILE A 127 -15.85 -12.63 1.51
CA ILE A 127 -14.52 -12.13 1.84
C ILE A 127 -14.21 -12.58 3.26
N GLU A 128 -13.19 -13.43 3.39
CA GLU A 128 -12.67 -13.80 4.70
C GLU A 128 -12.06 -12.57 5.36
N ASP A 129 -12.53 -12.26 6.56
CA ASP A 129 -11.93 -11.24 7.40
C ASP A 129 -10.78 -11.90 8.17
N GLU A 130 -9.54 -11.62 7.74
CA GLU A 130 -8.32 -12.13 8.39
C GLU A 130 -8.23 -11.67 9.85
N ASP A 131 -8.82 -10.53 10.20
CA ASP A 131 -8.85 -9.98 11.55
C ASP A 131 -10.05 -10.48 12.37
N ALA A 132 -11.01 -11.18 11.76
CA ALA A 132 -12.10 -11.86 12.46
C ALA A 132 -11.60 -13.14 13.14
N GLU A 133 -10.56 -13.00 13.98
CA GLU A 133 -10.03 -14.09 14.76
C GLU A 133 -11.05 -14.50 15.84
N ASN A 134 -11.28 -15.81 15.95
CA ASN A 134 -12.07 -16.38 17.04
C ASN A 134 -11.38 -16.07 18.39
N ALA A 135 -12.13 -15.67 19.43
CA ALA A 135 -11.56 -15.38 20.75
C ALA A 135 -10.67 -16.52 21.31
N PHE A 136 -10.97 -17.77 20.94
CA PHE A 136 -10.13 -18.92 21.26
C PHE A 136 -8.78 -18.91 20.51
N HIS A 137 -8.74 -18.48 19.25
CA HIS A 137 -7.49 -18.34 18.51
C HIS A 137 -6.58 -17.27 19.13
N ASN A 138 -7.18 -16.14 19.54
CA ASN A 138 -6.43 -15.04 20.17
C ASN A 138 -5.82 -15.46 21.49
N THR A 139 -6.60 -16.15 22.32
CA THR A 139 -6.08 -16.68 23.59
C THR A 139 -4.98 -17.70 23.38
N MET A 140 -5.09 -18.58 22.38
CA MET A 140 -4.01 -19.52 22.03
C MET A 140 -2.74 -18.80 21.56
N ILE A 141 -2.85 -17.86 20.61
CA ILE A 141 -1.71 -17.07 20.12
C ILE A 141 -1.06 -16.29 21.27
N GLU A 142 -1.85 -15.65 22.12
CA GLU A 142 -1.36 -14.92 23.28
C GLU A 142 -0.65 -15.85 24.28
N MET A 143 -1.21 -17.02 24.54
CA MET A 143 -0.59 -18.04 25.38
C MET A 143 0.75 -18.50 24.79
N ASP A 144 0.82 -18.78 23.50
CA ASP A 144 2.05 -19.19 22.82
C ASP A 144 3.12 -18.09 22.88
N ARG A 145 2.73 -16.81 22.70
CA ARG A 145 3.61 -15.66 22.89
C ARG A 145 4.14 -15.56 24.33
N ILE A 146 3.29 -15.79 25.33
CA ILE A 146 3.69 -15.77 26.74
C ILE A 146 4.66 -16.92 27.05
N ILE A 147 4.39 -18.12 26.55
CA ILE A 147 5.25 -19.30 26.72
C ILE A 147 6.61 -19.05 26.09
N LEU A 148 6.64 -18.60 24.83
CA LEU A 148 7.89 -18.30 24.13
C LEU A 148 8.70 -17.22 24.85
N ARG A 149 8.04 -16.16 25.30
CA ARG A 149 8.68 -15.10 26.07
C ARG A 149 9.30 -15.65 27.35
N THR A 150 8.58 -16.50 28.07
CA THR A 150 9.07 -17.16 29.29
C THR A 150 10.32 -18.01 29.01
N ASP A 151 10.29 -18.79 27.94
CA ASP A 151 11.42 -19.61 27.52
C ASP A 151 12.63 -18.75 27.09
N LEU A 152 12.40 -17.65 26.35
CA LEU A 152 13.45 -16.70 25.98
C LEU A 152 14.13 -16.09 27.21
N PHE A 153 13.35 -15.68 28.23
CA PHE A 153 13.93 -15.19 29.48
C PHE A 153 14.71 -16.26 30.23
N LYS A 154 14.24 -17.53 30.20
CA LYS A 154 14.99 -18.65 30.77
C LYS A 154 16.34 -18.84 30.08
N VAL A 155 16.40 -18.79 28.76
CA VAL A 155 17.67 -18.87 28.00
C VAL A 155 18.58 -17.69 28.32
N LEU A 156 18.04 -16.47 28.32
CA LEU A 156 18.84 -15.27 28.60
C LEU A 156 19.41 -15.25 30.02
N ASN A 157 18.63 -15.69 31.02
CA ASN A 157 19.08 -15.73 32.40
C ASN A 157 20.14 -16.81 32.61
N THR A 158 19.99 -17.99 31.99
CA THR A 158 20.95 -19.09 32.12
C THR A 158 22.26 -18.85 31.37
N VAL A 159 22.21 -18.27 30.16
CA VAL A 159 23.41 -18.02 29.35
C VAL A 159 24.21 -16.82 29.88
N PHE A 160 23.56 -15.81 30.44
CA PHE A 160 24.21 -14.55 30.85
C PHE A 160 24.15 -14.27 32.34
N GLU A 161 24.16 -15.29 33.20
CA GLU A 161 24.13 -15.13 34.67
C GLU A 161 25.16 -14.09 35.18
N LEU A 162 26.36 -14.07 34.59
CA LEU A 162 27.46 -13.18 34.97
C LEU A 162 27.60 -11.93 34.08
N HIS A 163 26.85 -11.83 32.99
CA HIS A 163 27.03 -10.80 31.95
C HIS A 163 25.77 -9.97 31.72
N GLU A 164 25.44 -9.15 32.72
CA GLU A 164 24.20 -8.37 32.74
C GLU A 164 24.04 -7.45 31.52
N ASN A 165 25.11 -6.81 31.03
CA ASN A 165 25.05 -5.91 29.88
C ASN A 165 24.58 -6.60 28.59
N LYS A 166 25.05 -7.83 28.31
CA LYS A 166 24.65 -8.57 27.10
C LYS A 166 23.17 -8.92 27.15
N ARG A 167 22.71 -9.42 28.30
CA ARG A 167 21.29 -9.74 28.56
C ARG A 167 20.41 -8.51 28.36
N THR A 168 20.75 -7.41 29.03
CA THR A 168 19.93 -6.21 29.04
C THR A 168 19.89 -5.54 27.67
N PHE A 169 21.00 -5.50 26.93
CA PHE A 169 21.01 -4.93 25.58
C PHE A 169 20.20 -5.76 24.59
N ILE A 170 20.21 -7.09 24.71
CA ILE A 170 19.37 -7.96 23.88
C ILE A 170 17.88 -7.74 24.21
N ILE A 171 17.52 -7.68 25.49
CA ILE A 171 16.14 -7.40 25.94
C ILE A 171 15.65 -6.07 25.36
N LEU A 172 16.44 -5.00 25.50
CA LEU A 172 16.07 -3.66 25.03
C LEU A 172 16.02 -3.60 23.50
N LYS A 173 16.98 -4.19 22.80
CA LYS A 173 17.06 -4.15 21.34
C LYS A 173 15.85 -4.80 20.67
N TYR A 174 15.41 -5.93 21.21
CA TYR A 174 14.29 -6.70 20.65
C TYR A 174 12.97 -6.43 21.34
N GLY A 175 12.93 -5.54 22.35
CA GLY A 175 11.70 -5.18 23.04
C GLY A 175 11.09 -6.32 23.85
N LEU A 176 11.90 -7.24 24.38
CA LEU A 176 11.39 -8.37 25.16
C LEU A 176 10.66 -7.95 26.45
N THR A 177 10.78 -6.69 26.88
CA THR A 177 10.02 -6.10 27.99
C THR A 177 9.02 -5.04 27.57
N GLY A 178 8.88 -4.75 26.27
CA GLY A 178 8.03 -3.66 25.78
C GLY A 178 8.50 -3.13 24.43
N LYS A 179 8.80 -1.84 24.34
CA LYS A 179 9.22 -1.22 23.08
C LYS A 179 10.68 -1.56 22.74
N PRO A 180 10.98 -1.93 21.48
CA PRO A 180 12.36 -2.13 21.04
C PRO A 180 13.09 -0.78 20.98
N HIS A 181 14.36 -0.76 21.39
CA HIS A 181 15.21 0.42 21.39
C HIS A 181 16.24 0.37 20.26
N THR A 182 16.59 1.53 19.71
CA THR A 182 17.68 1.64 18.74
C THR A 182 19.05 1.49 19.41
N TYR A 183 20.10 1.19 18.64
CA TYR A 183 21.45 1.11 19.20
C TYR A 183 21.90 2.45 19.81
N ASN A 184 21.45 3.57 19.23
CA ASN A 184 21.75 4.91 19.71
C ASN A 184 21.07 5.21 21.05
N GLU A 185 19.81 4.82 21.21
CA GLU A 185 19.09 4.97 22.48
C GLU A 185 19.74 4.15 23.59
N ILE A 186 20.07 2.89 23.33
CA ILE A 186 20.76 2.03 24.31
C ILE A 186 22.14 2.62 24.66
N ALA A 187 22.90 3.06 23.64
CA ALA A 187 24.19 3.73 23.86
C ALA A 187 24.06 4.99 24.73
N GLY A 188 23.02 5.80 24.49
CA GLY A 188 22.71 7.00 25.26
C GLY A 188 22.33 6.71 26.71
N ILE A 189 21.51 5.68 26.96
CA ILE A 189 21.08 5.28 28.31
C ILE A 189 22.26 4.81 29.16
N TYR A 190 23.18 4.05 28.57
CA TYR A 190 24.30 3.42 29.30
C TYR A 190 25.63 4.20 29.18
N GLY A 191 25.66 5.32 28.48
CA GLY A 191 26.89 6.12 28.28
C GLY A 191 27.98 5.37 27.50
N LEU A 192 27.59 4.49 26.58
CA LEU A 192 28.51 3.65 25.80
C LEU A 192 28.57 4.11 24.34
N SER A 193 29.58 3.65 23.60
CA SER A 193 29.59 3.82 22.15
C SER A 193 28.58 2.87 21.48
N ILE A 194 27.99 3.33 20.37
CA ILE A 194 27.06 2.55 19.54
C ILE A 194 27.68 1.19 19.15
N GLU A 195 28.96 1.18 18.77
CA GLU A 195 29.64 -0.05 18.36
C GLU A 195 29.91 -0.99 19.53
N ALA A 196 30.09 -0.49 20.76
CA ALA A 196 30.20 -1.35 21.94
C ALA A 196 28.87 -2.05 22.24
N VAL A 197 27.74 -1.35 22.12
CA VAL A 197 26.40 -1.95 22.28
C VAL A 197 26.17 -2.99 21.19
N ARG A 198 26.44 -2.65 19.93
CA ARG A 198 26.30 -3.57 18.79
C ARG A 198 27.13 -4.84 18.98
N ARG A 199 28.40 -4.69 19.38
CA ARG A 199 29.32 -5.81 19.62
C ARG A 199 28.83 -6.73 20.73
N ASN A 200 28.35 -6.18 21.84
CA ASN A 200 27.79 -6.97 22.94
C ASN A 200 26.56 -7.78 22.51
N ILE A 201 25.66 -7.18 21.72
CA ILE A 201 24.48 -7.88 21.19
C ILE A 201 24.90 -8.99 20.24
N VAL A 202 25.77 -8.71 19.27
CA VAL A 202 26.22 -9.71 18.28
C VAL A 202 26.94 -10.87 18.97
N ASN A 203 27.83 -10.59 19.92
CA ASN A 203 28.53 -11.63 20.67
C ASN A 203 27.57 -12.42 21.56
N GLY A 204 26.62 -11.76 22.22
CA GLY A 204 25.59 -12.43 23.00
C GLY A 204 24.74 -13.37 22.14
N LEU A 205 24.27 -12.95 20.97
CA LEU A 205 23.51 -13.83 20.07
C LEU A 205 24.33 -15.03 19.59
N ARG A 206 25.65 -14.86 19.36
CA ARG A 206 26.55 -15.98 19.04
C ARG A 206 26.64 -16.97 20.21
N GLU A 207 26.79 -16.48 21.43
CA GLU A 207 26.85 -17.30 22.66
C GLU A 207 25.56 -18.09 22.87
N ILE A 208 24.38 -17.44 22.72
CA ILE A 208 23.08 -18.14 22.76
C ILE A 208 23.03 -19.25 21.71
N LYS A 209 23.42 -18.96 20.47
CA LYS A 209 23.39 -19.94 19.37
C LYS A 209 24.29 -21.15 19.61
N SER A 210 25.42 -20.97 20.30
CA SER A 210 26.33 -22.07 20.66
C SER A 210 25.94 -22.82 21.94
N SER A 211 25.08 -22.23 22.78
CA SER A 211 24.67 -22.82 24.05
C SER A 211 23.74 -24.02 23.86
N ALA A 212 23.84 -25.02 24.74
CA ALA A 212 22.96 -26.19 24.71
C ALA A 212 21.47 -25.81 24.83
N ILE A 213 21.15 -24.84 25.70
CA ILE A 213 19.77 -24.35 25.92
C ILE A 213 19.26 -23.58 24.70
N GLY A 214 20.10 -22.78 24.05
CA GLY A 214 19.72 -22.08 22.81
C GLY A 214 19.47 -23.03 21.64
N ILE A 215 20.21 -24.14 21.56
CA ILE A 215 19.97 -25.21 20.58
C ILE A 215 18.62 -25.89 20.87
N GLN A 216 18.33 -26.23 22.13
CA GLN A 216 17.04 -26.81 22.53
C GLN A 216 15.86 -25.88 22.23
N LEU A 217 16.00 -24.58 22.51
CA LEU A 217 14.98 -23.58 22.16
C LEU A 217 14.75 -23.55 20.65
N LYS A 218 15.83 -23.54 19.87
CA LYS A 218 15.73 -23.57 18.41
C LYS A 218 14.99 -24.82 17.95
N GLU A 219 15.37 -26.01 18.42
CA GLU A 219 14.73 -27.27 18.06
C GLU A 219 13.23 -27.28 18.39
N LYS A 220 12.86 -26.76 19.56
CA LYS A 220 11.46 -26.66 20.01
C LYS A 220 10.59 -25.85 19.06
N TYR A 221 11.10 -24.71 18.56
CA TYR A 221 10.32 -23.75 17.76
C TYR A 221 10.68 -23.76 16.26
N GLN A 222 11.59 -24.63 15.82
CA GLN A 222 12.11 -24.61 14.45
C GLN A 222 11.02 -24.80 13.39
N VAL A 223 10.07 -25.70 13.65
CA VAL A 223 9.03 -26.07 12.69
C VAL A 223 8.01 -24.94 12.53
N GLU A 224 7.53 -24.40 13.66
CA GLU A 224 6.53 -23.33 13.72
C GLU A 224 6.99 -22.06 12.99
N TYR A 225 8.22 -21.61 13.26
CA TYR A 225 8.76 -20.40 12.63
C TYR A 225 9.25 -20.60 11.19
N ALA A 226 9.70 -21.80 10.82
CA ALA A 226 10.06 -22.10 9.42
C ALA A 226 8.84 -22.13 8.51
N LEU A 227 7.68 -22.57 9.03
CA LEU A 227 6.40 -22.51 8.33
C LEU A 227 5.95 -21.06 8.13
N ASN A 228 5.98 -20.24 9.19
CA ASN A 228 5.51 -18.85 9.13
C ASN A 228 6.35 -17.96 8.19
N ASP A 229 7.69 -18.03 8.24
CA ASP A 229 8.55 -17.25 7.32
C ASP A 229 8.41 -17.72 5.85
N ARG A 230 8.14 -19.01 5.64
CA ARG A 230 7.89 -19.55 4.30
C ARG A 230 6.50 -19.15 3.78
N LEU A 231 5.48 -19.17 4.64
CA LEU A 231 4.12 -18.70 4.33
C LEU A 231 4.12 -17.22 3.99
N GLU A 232 4.74 -16.35 4.80
CA GLU A 232 4.86 -14.91 4.50
C GLU A 232 5.54 -14.63 3.15
N ARG A 233 6.51 -15.45 2.75
CA ARG A 233 7.18 -15.31 1.45
C ARG A 233 6.33 -15.82 0.30
N LEU A 234 5.48 -16.82 0.55
CA LEU A 234 4.55 -17.39 -0.44
C LEU A 234 3.30 -16.51 -0.61
N THR A 235 2.84 -15.82 0.44
CA THR A 235 1.74 -14.84 0.36
C THR A 235 2.18 -13.50 -0.23
N LYS A 236 3.48 -13.16 -0.13
CA LYS A 236 4.09 -12.04 -0.88
C LYS A 236 4.18 -12.25 -2.40
N VAL A 237 3.71 -13.38 -2.92
CA VAL A 237 3.68 -13.64 -4.37
C VAL A 237 2.71 -12.67 -5.03
N GLU A 238 3.22 -11.91 -6.00
CA GLU A 238 2.48 -10.99 -6.87
C GLU A 238 1.17 -11.61 -7.34
N TYR A 239 0.11 -10.79 -7.47
CA TYR A 239 -1.18 -11.23 -8.01
C TYR A 239 -0.98 -12.09 -9.25
N LYS A 240 -1.34 -13.36 -9.15
CA LYS A 240 -1.44 -14.30 -10.27
C LYS A 240 -2.91 -14.43 -10.63
N ASP A 241 -3.20 -14.60 -11.91
CA ASP A 241 -4.54 -14.91 -12.41
C ASP A 241 -5.21 -15.99 -11.52
N PRO A 242 -6.43 -15.80 -11.01
CA PRO A 242 -7.15 -16.82 -10.24
C PRO A 242 -7.14 -18.21 -10.89
N ALA A 243 -7.12 -18.29 -12.22
CA ALA A 243 -7.00 -19.55 -12.96
C ALA A 243 -5.68 -20.29 -12.69
N TYR A 244 -4.58 -19.58 -12.43
CA TYR A 244 -3.31 -20.18 -12.02
C TYR A 244 -3.45 -20.95 -10.71
N TYR A 245 -4.14 -20.38 -9.71
CA TYR A 245 -4.33 -21.03 -8.41
C TYR A 245 -5.25 -22.26 -8.51
N VAL A 246 -6.27 -22.20 -9.38
CA VAL A 246 -7.15 -23.36 -9.66
C VAL A 246 -6.34 -24.50 -10.29
N ASP A 247 -5.53 -24.23 -11.31
CA ASP A 247 -4.66 -25.21 -11.96
C ASP A 247 -3.60 -25.79 -11.00
N GLU A 248 -3.02 -24.95 -10.14
CA GLU A 248 -2.05 -25.42 -9.14
C GLU A 248 -2.70 -26.26 -8.03
N LEU A 249 -3.92 -25.91 -7.62
CA LEU A 249 -4.74 -26.72 -6.70
C LEU A 249 -5.11 -28.07 -7.33
N GLU A 250 -5.45 -28.11 -8.62
CA GLU A 250 -5.72 -29.36 -9.34
C GLU A 250 -4.47 -30.24 -9.41
N LYS A 251 -3.30 -29.68 -9.71
CA LYS A 251 -2.02 -30.40 -9.68
C LYS A 251 -1.68 -30.93 -8.28
N LEU A 252 -1.93 -30.14 -7.23
CA LEU A 252 -1.72 -30.56 -5.85
C LEU A 252 -2.67 -31.69 -5.44
N ARG A 253 -3.95 -31.61 -5.84
CA ARG A 253 -4.93 -32.68 -5.62
C ARG A 253 -4.54 -33.98 -6.35
N ALA A 254 -4.08 -33.86 -7.59
CA ALA A 254 -3.57 -35.00 -8.37
C ALA A 254 -2.33 -35.65 -7.74
N LEU A 255 -1.45 -34.86 -7.10
CA LEU A 255 -0.29 -35.37 -6.36
C LEU A 255 -0.64 -36.05 -5.03
N LEU A 256 -1.74 -35.62 -4.40
CA LEU A 256 -2.21 -36.16 -3.11
C LEU A 256 -3.16 -37.36 -3.27
N GLY A 257 -3.47 -37.77 -4.50
CA GLY A 257 -4.22 -38.99 -4.79
C GLY A 257 -5.69 -38.94 -4.37
N ALA A 258 -6.34 -37.78 -4.54
CA ALA A 258 -7.80 -37.62 -4.42
C ALA A 258 -8.45 -37.51 -5.79
#